data_AF-A0A2W7ALM2-F1
#
_entry.id   AF-A0A2W7ALM2-F1
#
_cell.length_a   1.000
_cell.length_b   1.000
_cell.length_c   1.000
_cell.angle_alpha   90.00
_cell.angle_beta   90.00
_cell.angle_gamma   90.00
#
_symmetry.space_group_name_H-M   'P 1'
#
loop_
_entity.id
_entity.type
_entity.pdbx_description
1 polymer ?
#
loop_
_entity_poly.entity_id
_entity_poly.type
_entity_poly.pdbx_seq_one_letter_code
_entity_poly.pdbx_strand_id
1 'polypeptide(L)'
;MILNSLNQVRLIVINTIFGKEKAIVFLGKTFVDHIVCNSLSEAIAECRRDLDLGIAVLIAPDADQFSVWVSIPEELILQVD
;
A
#
# COMPACT_ATOMS: atom_id res chain seq x y z
N MET A 1 -3.59 4.41 7.89
CA MET A 1 -3.29 3.70 9.17
C MET A 1 -1.80 3.37 9.19
N ILE A 2 -1.17 3.33 10.36
CA ILE A 2 0.27 3.01 10.49
C ILE A 2 0.39 1.62 11.11
N LEU A 3 1.15 0.72 10.47
CA LEU A 3 1.48 -0.60 10.97
C LEU A 3 2.81 -0.56 11.74
N ASN A 4 2.98 -1.43 12.73
CA ASN A 4 4.25 -1.55 13.45
C ASN A 4 5.29 -2.40 12.70
N SER A 5 4.84 -3.28 11.80
CA SER A 5 5.70 -4.11 10.95
C SER A 5 4.90 -4.75 9.82
N LEU A 6 5.48 -4.85 8.62
CA LEU A 6 4.92 -5.64 7.51
C LEU A 6 5.00 -7.15 7.73
N ASN A 7 5.77 -7.64 8.70
CA ASN A 7 5.84 -9.08 9.00
C ASN A 7 4.49 -9.66 9.45
N GLN A 8 3.53 -8.81 9.82
CA GLN A 8 2.19 -9.20 10.23
C GLN A 8 1.21 -9.34 9.07
N VAL A 9 1.59 -8.94 7.85
CA VAL A 9 0.74 -8.99 6.66
C VAL A 9 1.35 -9.90 5.61
N ARG A 10 0.49 -10.65 4.91
CA ARG A 10 0.91 -11.53 3.82
C ARG A 10 1.20 -10.69 2.58
N LEU A 11 2.46 -10.68 2.15
CA LEU A 11 2.85 -10.11 0.86
C LEU A 11 2.46 -11.06 -0.27
N ILE A 12 1.82 -10.52 -1.30
CA ILE A 12 1.40 -11.23 -2.50
C ILE A 12 1.85 -10.47 -3.74
N VAL A 13 1.81 -11.13 -4.89
CA VAL A 13 1.98 -10.48 -6.19
C VAL A 13 0.66 -10.59 -6.92
N ILE A 14 0.17 -9.47 -7.43
CA ILE A 14 -1.07 -9.39 -8.22
C ILE A 14 -0.77 -8.80 -9.60
N ASN A 15 -1.63 -9.09 -10.56
CA ASN A 15 -1.66 -8.38 -11.82
C ASN A 15 -2.73 -7.28 -11.72
N THR A 16 -2.37 -6.06 -12.04
CA THR A 16 -3.30 -4.93 -12.19
C THR A 16 -3.27 -4.44 -13.62
N ILE A 17 -4.17 -3.52 -13.97
CA ILE A 17 -4.13 -2.82 -15.27
C ILE A 17 -2.83 -2.04 -15.49
N PHE A 18 -2.04 -1.81 -14.43
CA PHE A 18 -0.74 -1.13 -14.48
C PHE A 18 0.45 -2.10 -14.57
N GLY A 19 0.21 -3.41 -14.46
CA GLY A 19 1.23 -4.45 -14.55
C GLY A 19 1.28 -5.35 -13.32
N LYS A 20 2.43 -6.00 -13.08
CA LYS A 20 2.63 -6.81 -11.87
C LYS A 20 3.01 -5.92 -10.70
N GLU A 21 2.24 -6.00 -9.62
CA GLU A 21 2.46 -5.20 -8.42
C GLU A 21 2.63 -6.09 -7.19
N LYS A 22 3.48 -5.63 -6.27
CA LYS A 22 3.54 -6.17 -4.91
C LYS A 22 2.35 -5.62 -4.15
N ALA A 23 1.66 -6.49 -3.42
CA ALA A 23 0.50 -6.09 -2.66
C ALA A 23 0.45 -6.77 -1.29
N ILE A 24 -0.33 -6.17 -0.41
CA ILE A 24 -0.71 -6.71 0.89
C ILE A 24 -2.24 -6.73 1.01
N VAL A 25 -2.76 -7.78 1.64
CA VAL A 25 -4.18 -7.83 2.01
C VAL A 25 -4.29 -7.54 3.49
N PHE A 26 -5.04 -6.49 3.83
CA PHE A 26 -5.22 -6.06 5.21
C PHE A 26 -6.65 -5.54 5.43
N LEU A 27 -7.30 -6.03 6.48
CA LEU A 27 -8.70 -5.71 6.81
C LEU A 27 -9.67 -5.90 5.60
N GLY A 28 -9.44 -6.94 4.80
CA GLY A 28 -10.26 -7.25 3.62
C GLY A 28 -10.04 -6.32 2.42
N LYS A 29 -9.03 -5.43 2.46
CA LYS A 29 -8.65 -4.57 1.33
C LYS A 29 -7.28 -4.94 0.79
N THR A 30 -7.08 -4.74 -0.50
CA THR A 30 -5.79 -4.91 -1.17
C THR A 30 -5.10 -3.57 -1.30
N PHE A 31 -3.84 -3.51 -0.87
CA PHE A 31 -3.00 -2.33 -0.99
C PHE A 31 -1.77 -2.66 -1.82
N VAL A 32 -1.39 -1.79 -2.75
CA VAL A 32 -0.19 -1.93 -3.58
C VAL A 32 0.92 -1.02 -3.07
N ASP A 33 2.15 -1.47 -3.27
CA ASP A 33 3.36 -0.72 -2.95
C ASP A 33 3.41 0.59 -3.77
N HIS A 34 3.49 1.74 -3.10
CA HIS A 34 3.41 3.04 -3.77
C HIS A 34 4.74 3.78 -3.75
N ILE A 35 5.28 4.03 -2.56
CA ILE A 35 6.52 4.80 -2.38
C ILE A 35 7.19 4.44 -1.06
N VAL A 36 8.51 4.61 -1.00
CA VAL A 36 9.31 4.52 0.23
C VAL A 36 9.87 5.89 0.58
N CYS A 37 9.71 6.28 1.84
CA CYS A 37 10.08 7.57 2.39
C CYS A 37 11.13 7.41 3.50
N ASN A 38 11.98 8.42 3.70
CA ASN A 38 13.05 8.37 4.71
C ASN A 38 12.57 8.76 6.12
N SER A 39 11.34 9.27 6.23
CA SER A 39 10.76 9.62 7.52
C SER A 39 9.24 9.41 7.53
N LEU A 40 8.70 9.22 8.74
CA LEU A 40 7.26 9.11 8.92
C LEU A 40 6.53 10.40 8.48
N SER A 41 7.12 11.57 8.75
CA SER A 41 6.54 12.86 8.36
C SER A 41 6.40 13.00 6.85
N GLU A 42 7.41 12.54 6.09
CA GLU A 42 7.38 12.50 4.63
C GLU A 42 6.30 11.53 4.14
N ALA A 43 6.24 10.31 4.68
CA ALA A 43 5.20 9.34 4.33
C ALA A 43 3.77 9.87 4.59
N ILE A 44 3.56 10.59 5.70
CA ILE A 44 2.28 11.23 6.02
C ILE A 44 1.95 12.35 5.01
N ALA A 45 2.95 13.13 4.60
CA ALA A 45 2.76 14.20 3.63
C ALA A 45 2.35 13.65 2.24
N GLU A 46 2.99 12.58 1.79
CA GLU A 46 2.66 11.91 0.51
C GLU A 46 1.22 11.37 0.50
N CYS A 47 0.78 10.80 1.63
CA CYS A 47 -0.58 10.25 1.76
C CYS A 47 -1.71 11.29 1.69
N ARG A 48 -1.40 12.59 1.81
CA ARG A 48 -2.43 13.64 1.98
C ARG A 48 -3.42 13.66 0.83
N ARG A 49 -2.92 13.63 -0.40
CA ARG A 49 -3.77 13.68 -1.61
C ARG A 49 -4.68 12.46 -1.71
N ASP A 50 -4.14 11.27 -1.45
CA ASP A 50 -4.90 10.02 -1.51
C ASP A 50 -6.02 10.01 -0.46
N LEU A 51 -5.71 10.44 0.76
CA LEU A 51 -6.70 10.59 1.83
C LEU A 51 -7.80 11.60 1.48
N ASP A 52 -7.45 12.73 0.87
CA ASP A 52 -8.41 13.74 0.41
C ASP A 52 -9.35 13.20 -0.68
N LEU A 53 -8.89 12.21 -1.46
CA LEU A 53 -9.68 11.49 -2.47
C LEU A 53 -10.45 10.29 -1.89
N GLY A 54 -10.35 10.03 -0.59
CA GLY A 54 -11.00 8.90 0.09
C GLY A 54 -10.30 7.55 -0.12
N ILE A 55 -9.09 7.55 -0.65
CA ILE A 55 -8.27 6.35 -0.85
C ILE A 55 -7.70 5.94 0.52
N ALA A 56 -7.80 4.64 0.84
CA ALA A 56 -7.23 4.13 2.06
C ALA A 56 -5.72 3.92 1.89
N VAL A 57 -4.95 4.37 2.88
CA VAL A 57 -3.48 4.27 2.87
C VAL A 57 -2.97 3.52 4.10
N LEU A 58 -1.91 2.74 3.91
CA LEU A 58 -1.14 2.10 4.96
C LEU A 58 0.30 2.61 4.92
N ILE A 59 0.83 2.99 6.07
CA ILE A 59 2.26 3.28 6.23
C ILE A 59 2.82 2.16 7.09
N ALA A 60 3.94 1.56 6.68
CA ALA A 60 4.61 0.56 7.46
C ALA A 60 6.13 0.77 7.48
N PRO A 61 6.79 0.60 8.64
CA PRO A 61 8.24 0.69 8.71
C PRO A 61 8.86 -0.42 7.87
N ASP A 62 9.89 -0.06 7.10
CA ASP A 62 10.71 -0.95 6.28
C ASP A 62 12.18 -0.65 6.58
N ALA A 63 12.79 -1.49 7.42
CA ALA A 63 14.11 -1.25 8.01
C ALA A 63 14.24 0.15 8.63
N ASP A 64 15.02 1.04 8.00
CA ASP A 64 15.26 2.42 8.43
C ASP A 64 14.37 3.45 7.72
N GLN A 65 13.39 2.98 6.93
CA GLN A 65 12.51 3.77 6.08
C GLN A 65 11.03 3.48 6.37
N PHE A 66 10.13 4.16 5.65
CA PHE A 66 8.69 4.00 5.74
C PHE A 66 8.11 3.75 4.35
N SER A 67 7.47 2.60 4.16
CA SER A 67 6.74 2.26 2.95
C SER A 67 5.29 2.74 3.04
N VAL A 68 4.79 3.33 1.96
CA VAL A 68 3.40 3.74 1.77
C VAL A 68 2.74 2.77 0.81
N TRP A 69 1.57 2.29 1.19
CA TRP A 69 0.76 1.37 0.41
C TRP A 69 -0.63 1.97 0.21
N VAL A 70 -1.10 1.97 -1.03
CA VAL A 70 -2.39 2.59 -1.40
C VAL A 70 -3.41 1.53 -1.75
N SER A 71 -4.63 1.68 -1.26
CA SER A 71 -5.70 0.74 -1.57
C SER A 71 -6.09 0.86 -3.03
N ILE A 72 -6.21 -0.26 -3.72
CA ILE A 72 -6.72 -0.29 -5.09
C ILE A 72 -8.14 -0.87 -5.12
N PRO A 73 -9.01 -0.35 -6.00
CA PRO A 73 -10.29 -0.99 -6.30
C PRO A 73 -10.10 -2.39 -6.88
N GLU A 74 -10.99 -3.33 -6.56
CA GLU A 74 -10.93 -4.71 -7.06
C GLU A 74 -11.05 -4.77 -8.58
N GLU A 75 -11.74 -3.80 -9.18
CA GLU A 75 -11.93 -3.68 -10.63
C GLU A 75 -10.61 -3.44 -11.38
N LEU A 76 -9.58 -2.97 -10.68
CA LEU A 76 -8.24 -2.77 -11.26
C LEU A 76 -7.36 -4.02 -11.17
N ILE A 77 -7.80 -5.05 -10.45
CA ILE A 77 -7.09 -6.32 -10.28
C ILE A 77 -7.51 -7.28 -11.40
N LEU A 78 -6.55 -7.71 -12.21
CA LEU A 78 -6.78 -8.68 -13.26
C LEU A 78 -6.85 -10.07 -12.64
N GLN A 79 -7.98 -10.74 -12.80
CA GLN A 79 -8.11 -12.15 -12.41
C GLN A 79 -7.23 -13.01 -13.33
N VAL A 80 -6.60 -14.01 -12.73
CA VAL A 80 -5.90 -15.06 -13.47
C VAL A 80 -6.91 -16.19 -13.62
N ASP A 81 -7.38 -16.43 -14.84
CA ASP A 81 -8.18 -17.60 -15.19
C ASP A 81 -7.41 -18.92 -14.95
#